data_AF-A0A4Q3EU78-F1
#
_entry.id   AF-A0A4Q3EU78-F1
#
_cell.length_a   1.000
_cell.length_b   1.000
_cell.length_c   1.000
_cell.angle_alpha   90.00
_cell.angle_beta   90.00
_cell.angle_gamma   90.00
#
_symmetry.space_group_name_H-M   'P 1'
#
loop_
_entity.id
_entity.type
_entity.pdbx_description
1 polymer ?
#
loop_
_entity_poly.entity_id
_entity_poly.type
_entity_poly.pdbx_seq_one_letter_code
_entity_poly.pdbx_strand_id
1 'polypeptide(L)'
;CYEIGYKSLTLVALTGFIMGLVLTLQSRPTLADFGAESWLPGMVSLSIVREIGPVITAIICAGRVASSIGAELGSMNVTEQIDAMEVSGANPMQYLVVTRVLATTLMIPILTFISDAVALVGGYLAVNIDGKVSFYLYFTKSIAVLGFSDIIPATIKTIFFGLAIGFIGCYKGINSNKGTESVGLAANSAVVTSSLWIFVIDAIAVQLTNLLAYH
;
A
#
# COMPACT_ATOMS: atom_id res chain seq x y z
N CYS A 1 -15.49 -1.71 2.03
CA CYS A 1 -14.75 -0.43 1.89
C CYS A 1 -14.53 0.29 3.22
N TYR A 2 -15.52 0.42 4.11
CA TYR A 2 -15.32 1.09 5.41
C TYR A 2 -14.21 0.47 6.26
N GLU A 3 -14.26 -0.85 6.49
CA GLU A 3 -13.27 -1.59 7.28
C GLU A 3 -11.86 -1.49 6.69
N ILE A 4 -11.75 -1.70 5.38
CA ILE A 4 -10.46 -1.75 4.67
C ILE A 4 -9.87 -0.36 4.49
N GLY A 5 -10.68 0.61 4.10
CA GLY A 5 -10.25 1.95 3.70
C GLY A 5 -10.25 2.94 4.86
N TYR A 6 -11.43 3.31 5.35
CA TYR A 6 -11.58 4.37 6.35
C TYR A 6 -10.81 4.06 7.63
N LYS A 7 -10.93 2.83 8.15
CA LYS A 7 -10.20 2.49 9.38
C LYS A 7 -8.68 2.48 9.16
N SER A 8 -8.19 2.16 7.95
CA SER A 8 -6.76 2.15 7.58
C SER A 8 -6.15 3.52 7.33
N LEU A 9 -6.98 4.53 7.07
CA LEU A 9 -6.56 5.86 6.63
C LEU A 9 -5.55 6.50 7.60
N THR A 10 -5.85 6.54 8.90
CA THR A 10 -4.97 7.20 9.89
C THR A 10 -3.59 6.55 9.93
N LEU A 11 -3.54 5.23 9.84
CA LEU A 11 -2.29 4.48 9.94
C LEU A 11 -1.44 4.71 8.68
N VAL A 12 -2.05 4.64 7.49
CA VAL A 12 -1.38 4.90 6.20
C VAL A 12 -0.92 6.36 6.06
N ALA A 13 -1.73 7.33 6.53
CA ALA A 13 -1.37 8.74 6.48
C ALA A 13 -0.20 9.07 7.42
N LEU A 14 -0.24 8.57 8.66
CA LEU A 14 0.83 8.81 9.64
C LEU A 14 2.17 8.20 9.19
N THR A 15 2.13 6.99 8.66
CA THR A 15 3.33 6.31 8.16
C THR A 15 3.87 6.97 6.90
N GLY A 16 3.01 7.37 5.95
CA GLY A 16 3.38 8.18 4.80
C GLY A 16 4.05 9.50 5.20
N PHE A 17 3.47 10.22 6.17
CA PHE A 17 4.04 11.44 6.72
C PHE A 17 5.48 11.24 7.23
N ILE A 18 5.67 10.24 8.09
CA ILE A 18 6.97 9.94 8.68
C ILE A 18 7.97 9.54 7.59
N MET A 19 7.55 8.74 6.62
CA MET A 19 8.42 8.33 5.52
C MET A 19 8.87 9.50 4.65
N GLY A 20 7.97 10.42 4.31
CA GLY A 20 8.32 11.63 3.56
C GLY A 20 9.30 12.53 4.32
N LEU A 21 9.09 12.70 5.63
CA LEU A 21 10.00 13.43 6.52
C LEU A 21 11.39 12.77 6.53
N VAL A 22 11.46 11.47 6.82
CA VAL A 22 12.72 10.72 6.95
C VAL A 22 13.48 10.68 5.63
N LEU A 23 12.79 10.41 4.50
CA LEU A 23 13.41 10.35 3.18
C LEU A 23 14.07 11.69 2.81
N THR A 24 13.40 12.79 3.13
CA THR A 24 13.89 14.15 2.86
C THR A 24 15.15 14.44 3.68
N LEU A 25 15.13 14.14 4.98
CA LEU A 25 16.28 14.34 5.87
C LEU A 25 17.49 13.49 5.46
N GLN A 26 17.27 12.24 5.06
CA GLN A 26 18.35 11.35 4.64
C GLN A 26 18.92 11.71 3.26
N SER A 27 18.08 12.19 2.34
CA SER A 27 18.52 12.54 0.98
C SER A 27 19.27 13.87 0.92
N ARG A 28 19.03 14.79 1.85
CA ARG A 28 19.67 16.10 1.88
C ARG A 28 21.19 16.09 1.89
N PRO A 29 21.88 15.43 2.82
CA PRO A 29 23.35 15.45 2.87
C PRO A 29 23.95 14.93 1.56
N THR A 30 23.40 13.84 1.02
CA THR A 30 23.83 13.29 -0.26
C THR A 30 23.72 14.32 -1.39
N LEU A 31 22.60 15.05 -1.49
CA LEU A 31 22.43 16.08 -2.53
C LEU A 31 23.30 17.32 -2.26
N ALA A 32 23.58 17.66 -1.00
CA ALA A 32 24.46 18.75 -0.62
C ALA A 32 25.90 18.51 -1.09
N ASP A 33 26.40 17.28 -0.96
CA ASP A 33 27.74 16.90 -1.43
C ASP A 33 27.91 17.08 -2.95
N PHE A 34 26.83 16.92 -3.72
CA PHE A 34 26.81 17.17 -5.17
C PHE A 34 26.44 18.61 -5.55
N GLY A 35 26.19 19.50 -4.58
CA GLY A 35 25.72 20.87 -4.83
C GLY A 35 24.32 20.94 -5.43
N ALA A 36 23.51 19.88 -5.29
CA ALA A 36 22.23 19.68 -5.95
C ALA A 36 21.03 19.77 -4.98
N GLU A 37 21.16 20.44 -3.82
CA GLU A 37 20.08 20.56 -2.83
C GLU A 37 18.76 21.10 -3.41
N SER A 38 18.84 21.94 -4.44
CA SER A 38 17.65 22.47 -5.13
C SER A 38 16.77 21.41 -5.81
N TRP A 39 17.30 20.20 -6.05
CA TRP A 39 16.57 19.08 -6.68
C TRP A 39 15.83 18.22 -5.67
N LEU A 40 16.05 18.47 -4.38
CA LEU A 40 15.56 17.63 -3.30
C LEU A 40 14.02 17.46 -3.29
N PRO A 41 13.20 18.51 -3.45
CA PRO A 41 11.74 18.34 -3.52
C PRO A 41 11.31 17.43 -4.68
N GLY A 42 11.95 17.59 -5.85
CA GLY A 42 11.68 16.77 -7.03
C GLY A 42 12.05 15.31 -6.81
N MET A 43 13.27 15.05 -6.31
CA MET A 43 13.75 13.70 -6.02
C MET A 43 12.85 12.98 -5.01
N VAL A 44 12.49 13.65 -3.91
CA VAL A 44 11.60 13.09 -2.88
C VAL A 44 10.24 12.75 -3.46
N SER A 45 9.65 13.67 -4.23
CA SER A 45 8.33 13.46 -4.83
C SER A 45 8.30 12.31 -5.83
N LEU A 46 9.30 12.22 -6.70
CA LEU A 46 9.42 11.16 -7.70
C LEU A 46 9.60 9.79 -7.02
N SER A 47 10.43 9.72 -5.98
CA SER A 47 10.71 8.49 -5.24
C SER A 47 9.49 7.99 -4.46
N ILE A 48 8.73 8.92 -3.84
CA ILE A 48 7.49 8.59 -3.12
C ILE A 48 6.45 8.05 -4.08
N VAL A 49 6.11 8.82 -5.12
CA VAL A 49 4.99 8.47 -6.02
C VAL A 49 5.29 7.19 -6.81
N ARG A 50 6.52 6.99 -7.26
CA ARG A 50 6.85 5.81 -8.08
C ARG A 50 6.91 4.53 -7.26
N GLU A 51 7.54 4.59 -6.09
CA GLU A 51 8.00 3.38 -5.42
C GLU A 51 7.61 3.32 -3.96
N ILE A 52 8.13 4.26 -3.16
CA ILE A 52 8.09 4.17 -1.70
C ILE A 52 6.64 4.24 -1.20
N GLY A 53 5.85 5.16 -1.72
CA GLY A 53 4.44 5.35 -1.36
C GLY A 53 3.58 4.12 -1.63
N PRO A 54 3.53 3.62 -2.88
CA PRO A 54 2.83 2.38 -3.24
C PRO A 54 3.22 1.18 -2.39
N VAL A 55 4.53 0.92 -2.24
CA VAL A 55 5.03 -0.28 -1.57
C VAL A 55 4.77 -0.23 -0.07
N ILE A 56 5.05 0.90 0.59
CA ILE A 56 4.84 1.04 2.03
C ILE A 56 3.35 0.96 2.38
N THR A 57 2.50 1.62 1.61
CA THR A 57 1.04 1.53 1.79
C THR A 57 0.59 0.08 1.67
N ALA A 58 1.06 -0.65 0.66
CA ALA A 58 0.71 -2.05 0.45
C ALA A 58 1.17 -2.96 1.60
N ILE A 59 2.40 -2.84 2.07
CA ILE A 59 2.95 -3.66 3.18
C ILE A 59 2.17 -3.41 4.47
N ILE A 60 1.88 -2.15 4.76
CA ILE A 60 1.09 -1.76 5.92
C ILE A 60 -0.32 -2.35 5.84
N CYS A 61 -0.95 -2.24 4.67
CA CYS A 61 -2.26 -2.82 4.44
C CYS A 61 -2.23 -4.35 4.43
N ALA A 62 -1.16 -5.00 3.99
CA ALA A 62 -0.98 -6.45 4.15
C ALA A 62 -0.99 -6.83 5.64
N GLY A 63 -0.21 -6.12 6.46
CA GLY A 63 -0.16 -6.34 7.91
C GLY A 63 -1.52 -6.22 8.59
N ARG A 64 -2.29 -5.19 8.24
CA ARG A 64 -3.57 -4.91 8.89
C ARG A 64 -4.76 -5.61 8.22
N VAL A 65 -4.93 -5.39 6.93
CA VAL A 65 -6.11 -5.79 6.16
C VAL A 65 -6.06 -7.28 5.84
N ALA A 66 -4.92 -7.81 5.34
CA ALA A 66 -4.85 -9.24 5.04
C ALA A 66 -4.97 -10.08 6.31
N SER A 67 -4.32 -9.64 7.41
CA SER A 67 -4.47 -10.26 8.73
C SER A 67 -5.92 -10.28 9.21
N SER A 68 -6.60 -9.13 9.14
CA SER A 68 -8.01 -9.01 9.54
C SER A 68 -8.92 -9.93 8.71
N ILE A 69 -8.73 -9.97 7.39
CA ILE A 69 -9.52 -10.85 6.50
C ILE A 69 -9.25 -12.33 6.83
N GLY A 70 -7.98 -12.69 6.99
CA GLY A 70 -7.58 -14.07 7.33
C GLY A 70 -8.15 -14.52 8.67
N ALA A 71 -8.12 -13.64 9.69
CA ALA A 71 -8.70 -13.91 11.00
C ALA A 71 -10.23 -14.02 10.96
N GLU A 72 -10.90 -13.11 10.25
CA GLU A 72 -12.37 -13.10 10.13
C GLU A 72 -12.87 -14.38 9.46
N LEU A 73 -12.31 -14.74 8.30
CA LEU A 73 -12.71 -15.96 7.58
C LEU A 73 -12.26 -17.24 8.29
N GLY A 74 -11.08 -17.23 8.93
CA GLY A 74 -10.65 -18.35 9.77
C GLY A 74 -11.61 -18.60 10.94
N SER A 75 -12.11 -17.54 11.58
CA SER A 75 -13.12 -17.64 12.64
C SER A 75 -14.46 -18.18 12.10
N MET A 76 -14.89 -17.71 10.92
CA MET A 76 -16.09 -18.23 10.24
C MET A 76 -15.95 -19.71 9.89
N ASN A 77 -14.74 -20.16 9.53
CA ASN A 77 -14.46 -21.56 9.23
C ASN A 77 -14.50 -22.45 10.50
N VAL A 78 -13.89 -21.98 11.60
CA VAL A 78 -13.93 -22.69 12.90
C VAL A 78 -15.35 -22.81 13.45
N THR A 79 -16.18 -21.80 13.21
CA THR A 79 -17.59 -21.78 13.65
C THR A 79 -18.55 -22.41 12.64
N GLU A 80 -18.02 -23.06 11.58
CA GLU A 80 -18.79 -23.72 10.51
C GLU A 80 -19.80 -22.80 9.80
N GLN A 81 -19.61 -21.48 9.88
CA GLN A 81 -20.48 -20.51 9.21
C GLN A 81 -20.37 -20.61 7.68
N ILE A 82 -19.18 -20.96 7.16
CA ILE A 82 -18.96 -21.15 5.73
C ILE A 82 -19.72 -22.39 5.24
N ASP A 83 -19.61 -23.51 5.95
CA ASP A 83 -20.34 -24.74 5.65
C ASP A 83 -21.87 -24.52 5.72
N ALA A 84 -22.33 -23.78 6.73
CA ALA A 84 -23.74 -23.42 6.86
C ALA A 84 -24.25 -22.58 5.67
N MET A 85 -23.43 -21.68 5.12
CA MET A 85 -23.77 -20.93 3.91
C MET A 85 -23.93 -21.84 2.70
N GLU A 86 -23.02 -22.81 2.50
CA GLU A 86 -23.10 -23.76 1.38
C GLU A 86 -24.35 -24.62 1.45
N VAL A 87 -24.69 -25.15 2.64
CA VAL A 87 -25.89 -25.96 2.86
C VAL A 87 -27.17 -25.15 2.63
N SER A 88 -27.16 -23.85 2.90
CA SER A 88 -28.29 -22.95 2.62
C SER A 88 -28.48 -22.61 1.13
N GLY A 89 -27.58 -23.06 0.26
CA GLY A 89 -27.59 -22.77 -1.17
C GLY A 89 -26.95 -21.42 -1.55
N ALA A 90 -26.34 -20.71 -0.60
CA ALA A 90 -25.57 -19.50 -0.86
C ALA A 90 -24.15 -19.84 -1.32
N ASN A 91 -23.58 -19.06 -2.25
CA ASN A 91 -22.22 -19.25 -2.73
C ASN A 91 -21.22 -18.43 -1.87
N PRO A 92 -20.46 -19.06 -0.94
CA PRO A 92 -19.55 -18.34 -0.04
C PRO A 92 -18.43 -17.62 -0.81
N MET A 93 -17.97 -18.14 -1.95
CA MET A 93 -16.92 -17.50 -2.74
C MET A 93 -17.37 -16.13 -3.28
N GLN A 94 -18.59 -16.04 -3.79
CA GLN A 94 -19.13 -14.78 -4.30
C GLN A 94 -19.39 -13.78 -3.17
N TYR A 95 -19.98 -14.22 -2.06
CA TYR A 95 -20.33 -13.32 -0.96
C TYR A 95 -19.14 -12.89 -0.12
N LEU A 96 -18.18 -13.78 0.12
CA LEU A 96 -17.08 -13.53 1.04
C LEU A 96 -15.80 -13.08 0.33
N VAL A 97 -15.41 -13.75 -0.75
CA VAL A 97 -14.12 -13.51 -1.41
C VAL A 97 -14.22 -12.32 -2.36
N VAL A 98 -15.16 -12.36 -3.31
CA VAL A 98 -15.26 -11.33 -4.37
C VAL A 98 -15.48 -9.94 -3.77
N THR A 99 -16.34 -9.81 -2.76
CA THR A 99 -16.63 -8.52 -2.11
C THR A 99 -15.39 -7.93 -1.42
N ARG A 100 -14.60 -8.76 -0.71
CA ARG A 100 -13.38 -8.34 -0.01
C ARG A 100 -12.23 -8.05 -0.98
N VAL A 101 -12.08 -8.86 -2.03
CA VAL A 101 -11.08 -8.64 -3.08
C VAL A 101 -11.38 -7.34 -3.85
N LEU A 102 -12.64 -7.09 -4.23
CA LEU A 102 -13.01 -5.83 -4.88
C LEU A 102 -12.77 -4.63 -3.96
N ALA A 103 -13.13 -4.75 -2.68
CA ALA A 103 -12.91 -3.67 -1.72
C ALA A 103 -11.42 -3.36 -1.51
N THR A 104 -10.55 -4.36 -1.44
CA THR A 104 -9.09 -4.15 -1.34
C THR A 104 -8.51 -3.57 -2.62
N THR A 105 -8.89 -4.13 -3.78
CA THR A 105 -8.45 -3.65 -5.10
C THR A 105 -8.79 -2.17 -5.33
N LEU A 106 -9.94 -1.70 -4.85
CA LEU A 106 -10.35 -0.30 -4.97
C LEU A 106 -9.74 0.61 -3.90
N MET A 107 -9.67 0.16 -2.64
CA MET A 107 -9.24 1.03 -1.54
C MET A 107 -7.72 1.20 -1.45
N ILE A 108 -6.91 0.23 -1.87
CA ILE A 108 -5.45 0.35 -1.79
C ILE A 108 -4.90 1.49 -2.66
N PRO A 109 -5.28 1.63 -3.94
CA PRO A 109 -4.86 2.78 -4.75
C PRO A 109 -5.25 4.13 -4.12
N ILE A 110 -6.48 4.23 -3.59
CA ILE A 110 -6.98 5.45 -2.95
C ILE A 110 -6.15 5.79 -1.71
N LEU A 111 -5.84 4.78 -0.89
CA LEU A 111 -4.99 4.94 0.29
C LEU A 111 -3.58 5.37 -0.09
N THR A 112 -3.02 4.85 -1.19
CA THR A 112 -1.69 5.25 -1.68
C THR A 112 -1.67 6.73 -2.06
N PHE A 113 -2.66 7.22 -2.82
CA PHE A 113 -2.72 8.65 -3.16
C PHE A 113 -2.77 9.56 -1.94
N ILE A 114 -3.53 9.16 -0.91
CA ILE A 114 -3.60 9.90 0.35
C ILE A 114 -2.24 9.83 1.06
N SER A 115 -1.59 8.67 1.10
CA SER A 115 -0.27 8.48 1.69
C SER A 115 0.77 9.39 1.02
N ASP A 116 0.79 9.41 -0.32
CA ASP A 116 1.74 10.20 -1.10
C ASP A 116 1.55 11.70 -0.87
N ALA A 117 0.31 12.18 -0.88
CA ALA A 117 0.01 13.57 -0.60
C ALA A 117 0.49 13.98 0.80
N VAL A 118 0.25 13.15 1.81
CA VAL A 118 0.67 13.39 3.19
C VAL A 118 2.19 13.26 3.35
N ALA A 119 2.83 12.34 2.62
CA ALA A 119 4.28 12.18 2.60
C ALA A 119 4.97 13.42 2.02
N LEU A 120 4.42 14.04 0.97
CA LEU A 120 4.93 15.30 0.44
C LEU A 120 4.87 16.45 1.46
N VAL A 121 3.82 16.49 2.29
CA VAL A 121 3.74 17.45 3.41
C VAL A 121 4.81 17.17 4.47
N GLY A 122 5.05 15.89 4.79
CA GLY A 122 6.17 15.49 5.67
C GLY A 122 7.52 15.94 5.13
N GLY A 123 7.74 15.79 3.82
CA GLY A 123 8.97 16.27 3.16
C GLY A 123 9.10 17.79 3.17
N TYR A 124 8.01 18.53 2.97
CA TYR A 124 8.00 20.00 3.08
C TYR A 124 8.46 20.48 4.46
N LEU A 125 7.96 19.83 5.52
CA LEU A 125 8.35 20.14 6.88
C LEU A 125 9.83 19.83 7.10
N ALA A 126 10.31 18.67 6.64
CA ALA A 126 11.72 18.30 6.76
C ALA A 126 12.66 19.29 6.06
N VAL A 127 12.32 19.78 4.86
CA VAL A 127 13.13 20.81 4.17
C VAL A 127 13.22 22.10 4.98
N ASN A 128 12.15 22.46 5.70
CA ASN A 128 12.10 23.68 6.49
C ASN A 128 12.66 23.53 7.92
N ILE A 129 13.26 22.38 8.27
CA ILE A 129 13.98 22.22 9.54
C ILE A 129 15.28 23.05 9.51
N ASP A 130 16.11 22.90 8.48
CA ASP A 130 17.34 23.70 8.30
C ASP A 130 17.35 24.53 6.99
N GLY A 131 16.17 24.76 6.41
CA GLY A 131 15.98 25.55 5.20
C GLY A 131 14.85 26.57 5.35
N LYS A 132 14.72 27.47 4.37
CA LYS A 132 13.60 28.41 4.26
C LYS A 132 13.02 28.33 2.87
N VAL A 133 12.13 27.37 2.64
CA VAL A 133 11.48 27.15 1.35
C VAL A 133 9.99 27.39 1.50
N SER A 134 9.43 28.29 0.71
CA SER A 134 7.99 28.56 0.75
C SER A 134 7.19 27.33 0.30
N PHE A 135 6.01 27.14 0.89
CA PHE A 135 5.10 26.05 0.53
C PHE A 135 4.84 25.98 -0.98
N TYR A 136 4.57 27.14 -1.59
CA TYR A 136 4.33 27.24 -3.04
C TYR A 136 5.52 26.76 -3.87
N LEU A 137 6.75 27.16 -3.50
CA LEU A 137 7.94 26.77 -4.23
C LEU A 137 8.22 25.27 -4.11
N TYR A 138 8.07 24.71 -2.90
CA TYR A 138 8.27 23.28 -2.68
C TYR A 138 7.32 22.44 -3.53
N PHE A 139 6.01 22.68 -3.44
CA PHE A 139 5.03 21.90 -4.19
C PHE A 139 5.13 22.10 -5.70
N THR A 140 5.49 23.30 -6.16
CA THR A 140 5.75 23.55 -7.58
C THR A 140 6.93 22.72 -8.07
N LYS A 141 8.03 22.64 -7.30
CA LYS A 141 9.20 21.82 -7.64
C LYS A 141 8.90 20.31 -7.59
N SER A 142 8.14 19.87 -6.60
CA SER A 142 7.73 18.48 -6.44
C SER A 142 6.82 18.02 -7.58
N ILE A 143 5.82 18.82 -7.97
CA ILE A 143 4.87 18.41 -9.01
C ILE A 143 5.46 18.58 -10.42
N ALA A 144 6.34 19.55 -10.64
CA ALA A 144 6.92 19.82 -11.97
C ALA A 144 7.74 18.65 -12.54
N VAL A 145 8.25 17.76 -11.69
CA VAL A 145 9.00 16.57 -12.13
C VAL A 145 8.13 15.33 -12.33
N LEU A 146 6.86 15.37 -11.90
CA LEU A 146 5.94 14.25 -12.01
C LEU A 146 5.21 14.29 -13.35
N GLY A 147 5.41 13.25 -14.16
CA GLY A 147 4.70 13.02 -15.40
C GLY A 147 3.61 11.96 -15.28
N PHE A 148 2.76 11.87 -16.31
CA PHE A 148 1.79 10.76 -16.45
C PHE A 148 2.48 9.39 -16.52
N SER A 149 3.71 9.34 -17.04
CA SER A 149 4.57 8.16 -17.06
C SER A 149 4.98 7.66 -15.67
N ASP A 150 4.82 8.48 -14.63
CA ASP A 150 5.16 8.12 -13.25
C ASP A 150 3.92 7.70 -12.48
N ILE A 151 2.84 8.47 -12.63
CA ILE A 151 1.61 8.29 -11.87
C ILE A 151 0.82 7.07 -12.35
N ILE A 152 0.69 6.88 -13.67
CA ILE A 152 -0.16 5.82 -14.22
C ILE A 152 0.38 4.43 -13.86
N PRO A 153 1.68 4.11 -14.10
CA PRO A 153 2.22 2.80 -13.74
C PRO A 153 2.19 2.56 -12.22
N ALA A 154 2.49 3.59 -11.42
CA ALA A 154 2.40 3.53 -9.96
C ALA A 154 0.98 3.21 -9.48
N THR A 155 -0.03 3.84 -10.10
CA THR A 155 -1.44 3.55 -9.78
C THR A 155 -1.81 2.12 -10.18
N ILE A 156 -1.45 1.69 -11.38
CA ILE A 156 -1.75 0.34 -11.87
C ILE A 156 -1.14 -0.72 -10.95
N LYS A 157 0.11 -0.57 -10.50
CA LYS A 157 0.70 -1.56 -9.59
C LYS A 157 -0.01 -1.65 -8.24
N THR A 158 -0.52 -0.54 -7.70
CA THR A 158 -1.31 -0.57 -6.44
C THR A 158 -2.62 -1.34 -6.57
N ILE A 159 -3.22 -1.40 -7.77
CA ILE A 159 -4.40 -2.24 -8.04
C ILE A 159 -4.03 -3.72 -7.87
N PHE A 160 -2.89 -4.14 -8.44
CA PHE A 160 -2.39 -5.51 -8.29
C PHE A 160 -2.02 -5.83 -6.83
N PHE A 161 -1.45 -4.88 -6.09
CA PHE A 161 -1.22 -5.05 -4.65
C PHE A 161 -2.52 -5.27 -3.89
N GLY A 162 -3.56 -4.46 -4.16
CA GLY A 162 -4.88 -4.63 -3.55
C GLY A 162 -5.50 -6.00 -3.86
N LEU A 163 -5.41 -6.44 -5.11
CA LEU A 163 -5.87 -7.77 -5.54
C LEU A 163 -5.14 -8.87 -4.77
N ALA A 164 -3.81 -8.80 -4.67
CA ALA A 164 -3.01 -9.79 -3.95
C ALA A 164 -3.35 -9.83 -2.46
N ILE A 165 -3.45 -8.68 -1.79
CA ILE A 165 -3.81 -8.57 -0.37
C ILE A 165 -5.17 -9.22 -0.10
N GLY A 166 -6.19 -8.86 -0.91
CA GLY A 166 -7.54 -9.41 -0.76
C GLY A 166 -7.59 -10.90 -1.03
N PHE A 167 -6.97 -11.35 -2.13
CA PHE A 167 -7.01 -12.74 -2.55
C PHE A 167 -6.29 -13.65 -1.56
N ILE A 168 -5.08 -13.28 -1.15
CA ILE A 168 -4.27 -14.06 -0.20
C ILE A 168 -4.91 -14.09 1.18
N GLY A 169 -5.44 -12.95 1.66
CA GLY A 169 -6.17 -12.89 2.91
C GLY A 169 -7.38 -13.83 2.90
N CYS A 170 -8.16 -13.81 1.81
CA CYS A 170 -9.31 -14.69 1.66
C CYS A 170 -8.91 -16.17 1.60
N TYR A 171 -7.90 -16.49 0.80
CA TYR A 171 -7.41 -17.84 0.61
C TYR A 171 -6.88 -18.45 1.92
N LYS A 172 -6.06 -17.72 2.66
CA LYS A 172 -5.51 -18.20 3.95
C LYS A 172 -6.58 -18.37 5.02
N GLY A 173 -7.62 -17.53 5.02
CA GLY A 173 -8.72 -17.62 5.97
C GLY A 173 -9.67 -18.79 5.70
N ILE A 174 -10.13 -18.96 4.45
CA ILE A 174 -11.05 -20.06 4.09
C ILE A 174 -10.35 -21.42 4.22
N ASN A 175 -9.07 -21.49 3.86
CA ASN A 175 -8.32 -22.74 3.87
C ASN A 175 -7.63 -23.03 5.22
N SER A 176 -8.08 -22.39 6.30
CA SER A 176 -7.62 -22.66 7.66
C SER A 176 -8.15 -24.02 8.17
N ASN A 177 -7.53 -24.56 9.21
CA ASN A 177 -8.11 -25.72 9.92
C ASN A 177 -9.28 -25.26 10.82
N LYS A 178 -10.05 -26.22 11.37
CA LYS A 178 -11.18 -25.99 12.28
C LYS A 178 -10.77 -25.76 13.76
N GLY A 179 -9.54 -25.30 14.00
CA GLY A 179 -9.03 -25.00 15.35
C GLY A 179 -9.00 -23.50 15.67
N THR A 180 -9.17 -23.12 16.93
CA THR A 180 -9.03 -21.71 17.35
C THR A 180 -7.61 -21.17 17.14
N GLU A 181 -6.59 -22.02 17.31
CA GLU A 181 -5.19 -21.69 16.99
C GLU A 181 -5.00 -21.36 15.51
N SER A 182 -5.70 -22.07 14.61
CA SER A 182 -5.55 -21.84 13.17
C SER A 182 -6.04 -20.47 12.70
N VAL A 183 -6.86 -19.76 13.49
CA VAL A 183 -7.26 -18.38 13.18
C VAL A 183 -6.04 -17.46 13.21
N GLY A 184 -5.20 -17.58 14.25
CA GLY A 184 -3.96 -16.81 14.37
C GLY A 184 -2.94 -17.19 13.29
N LEU A 185 -2.82 -18.49 12.98
CA LEU A 185 -1.95 -18.97 11.90
C LEU A 185 -2.40 -18.46 10.52
N ALA A 186 -3.70 -18.45 10.25
CA ALA A 186 -4.26 -17.89 9.02
C ALA A 186 -3.95 -16.39 8.90
N ALA A 187 -4.18 -15.63 9.97
CA ALA A 187 -3.88 -14.19 10.01
C ALA A 187 -2.40 -13.90 9.76
N ASN A 188 -1.49 -14.56 10.49
CA ASN A 188 -0.04 -14.36 10.34
C ASN A 188 0.45 -14.80 8.96
N SER A 189 0.01 -15.97 8.48
CA SER A 189 0.42 -16.47 7.16
C SER A 189 -0.13 -15.60 6.03
N ALA A 190 -1.30 -14.97 6.19
CA ALA A 190 -1.83 -13.98 5.25
C ALA A 190 -0.90 -12.77 5.14
N VAL A 191 -0.41 -12.22 6.25
CA VAL A 191 0.54 -11.08 6.24
C VAL A 191 1.83 -11.44 5.53
N VAL A 192 2.45 -12.56 5.90
CA VAL A 192 3.75 -12.97 5.33
C VAL A 192 3.61 -13.25 3.84
N THR A 193 2.59 -14.02 3.45
CA THR A 193 2.38 -14.39 2.04
C THR A 193 2.04 -13.17 1.20
N SER A 194 1.17 -12.27 1.67
CA SER A 194 0.82 -11.05 0.93
C SER A 194 2.00 -10.10 0.79
N SER A 195 2.81 -9.93 1.84
CA SER A 195 4.02 -9.11 1.79
C SER A 195 5.03 -9.62 0.76
N LEU A 196 5.26 -10.93 0.70
CA LEU A 196 6.14 -11.54 -0.31
C LEU A 196 5.61 -11.31 -1.74
N TRP A 197 4.31 -11.51 -1.95
CA TRP A 197 3.69 -11.28 -3.25
C TRP A 197 3.72 -9.81 -3.66
N ILE A 198 3.60 -8.87 -2.72
CA ILE A 198 3.76 -7.43 -3.01
C ILE A 198 5.15 -7.17 -3.62
N PHE A 199 6.23 -7.67 -3.01
CA PHE A 199 7.58 -7.49 -3.55
C PHE A 199 7.76 -8.14 -4.94
N VAL A 200 7.20 -9.33 -5.15
CA VAL A 200 7.25 -10.00 -6.45
C VAL A 200 6.51 -9.20 -7.53
N ILE A 201 5.30 -8.73 -7.21
CA ILE A 201 4.49 -7.92 -8.13
C ILE A 201 5.20 -6.60 -8.41
N ASP A 202 5.81 -5.98 -7.41
CA ASP A 202 6.53 -4.72 -7.55
C ASP A 202 7.73 -4.87 -8.48
N ALA A 203 8.56 -5.90 -8.29
CA ALA A 203 9.70 -6.19 -9.18
C ALA A 203 9.27 -6.37 -10.64
N ILE A 204 8.17 -7.12 -10.87
CA ILE A 204 7.62 -7.33 -12.22
C ILE A 204 7.06 -6.01 -12.79
N ALA A 205 6.33 -5.24 -11.98
CA ALA A 205 5.73 -3.98 -12.41
C ALA A 205 6.79 -2.93 -12.79
N VAL A 206 7.86 -2.82 -12.01
CA VAL A 206 9.01 -1.94 -12.31
C VAL A 206 9.68 -2.37 -13.61
N GLN A 207 9.94 -3.67 -13.78
CA GLN A 207 10.57 -4.18 -15.00
C GLN A 207 9.71 -3.91 -16.24
N LEU A 208 8.40 -4.12 -16.14
CA LEU A 208 7.45 -3.87 -17.22
C LEU A 208 7.33 -2.37 -17.54
N THR A 209 7.31 -1.51 -16.51
CA THR A 209 7.28 -0.06 -16.67
C THR A 209 8.53 0.45 -17.37
N ASN A 210 9.71 -0.06 -16.99
CA ASN A 210 10.97 0.33 -17.63
C ASN A 210 11.02 -0.08 -19.10
N LEU A 211 10.47 -1.25 -19.46
CA LEU A 211 10.41 -1.71 -20.85
C LEU A 211 9.45 -0.88 -21.72
N LEU A 212 8.35 -0.38 -21.15
CA LEU A 212 7.29 0.31 -21.90
C LEU A 212 7.42 1.83 -21.92
N ALA A 213 7.96 2.44 -20.85
CA ALA A 213 7.94 3.90 -20.66
C ALA A 213 9.28 4.59 -20.99
N TYR A 214 10.39 3.85 -21.05
CA TYR A 214 11.74 4.40 -21.26
C TYR A 214 12.39 3.99 -22.59
N HIS A 215 11.60 3.43 -23.51
CA HIS A 215 11.97 3.19 -24.90
C HIS A 215 11.08 3.98 -25.87
#